data_AF-A0A0F9EH69-F1
#
_entry.id   AF-A0A0F9EH69-F1
#
_cell.length_a   1.000
_cell.length_b   1.000
_cell.length_c   1.000
_cell.angle_alpha   90.00
_cell.angle_beta   90.00
_cell.angle_gamma   90.00
#
_symmetry.space_group_name_H-M   'P 1'
#
loop_
_entity.id
_entity.type
_entity.pdbx_description
1 polymer ?
#
loop_
_entity_poly.entity_id
_entity_poly.type
_entity_poly.pdbx_seq_one_letter_code
_entity_poly.pdbx_strand_id
1 'polypeptide(L)' 'MYKLTDKKRELLQVKDQITLAYTNGWSLRDLAEAYYTSPGSIRTLLIEEGTTMRQRGRRKKEK' A
#
# COMPACT_ATOMS: atom_id res chain seq x y z
N MET A 1 15.92 -4.42 11.54
CA MET A 1 16.31 -4.75 10.16
C MET A 1 15.33 -5.81 9.65
N TYR A 2 14.31 -5.42 8.87
CA TYR A 2 13.33 -6.39 8.37
C TYR A 2 14.00 -7.22 7.26
N LYS A 3 14.23 -8.51 7.53
CA LYS A 3 14.70 -9.47 6.51
C LYS A 3 13.73 -9.40 5.33
N LEU A 4 14.23 -9.35 4.09
CA LEU A 4 13.39 -9.50 2.89
C LEU A 4 12.79 -10.92 2.92
N THR A 5 11.65 -11.05 3.59
CA THR A 5 10.85 -12.26 3.65
C THR A 5 10.21 -12.52 2.30
N ASP A 6 9.88 -13.77 2.05
CA ASP A 6 9.20 -14.28 0.86
C ASP A 6 8.06 -13.36 0.37
N LYS A 7 7.31 -12.80 1.34
CA LYS A 7 6.24 -11.83 1.13
C LYS A 7 6.63 -10.57 0.32
N LYS A 8 7.85 -10.04 0.47
CA LYS A 8 8.28 -8.87 -0.34
C LYS A 8 8.41 -9.26 -1.80
N ARG A 9 8.87 -10.47 -2.11
CA ARG A 9 8.96 -10.98 -3.49
C ARG A 9 7.58 -11.15 -4.10
N GLU A 10 6.62 -11.70 -3.35
CA GLU A 10 5.22 -11.79 -3.80
C GLU A 10 4.66 -10.40 -4.13
N LEU A 11 4.81 -9.42 -3.22
CA LEU A 11 4.32 -8.06 -3.42
C LEU A 11 4.97 -7.36 -4.61
N LEU A 12 6.25 -7.62 -4.88
CA LEU A 12 6.95 -7.11 -6.07
C LEU A 12 6.38 -7.68 -7.37
N GLN A 13 5.92 -8.94 -7.39
CA GLN A 13 5.31 -9.53 -8.59
C GLN A 13 3.96 -8.91 -8.92
N VAL A 14 3.19 -8.49 -7.91
CA VAL A 14 1.86 -7.87 -8.07
C VAL A 14 1.87 -6.36 -7.87
N LYS A 15 3.06 -5.73 -7.89
CA LYS A 15 3.22 -4.30 -7.59
C LYS A 15 2.38 -3.40 -8.49
N ASP A 16 2.29 -3.74 -9.78
CA ASP A 16 1.54 -2.93 -10.76
C ASP A 16 0.04 -2.97 -10.46
N GLN A 17 -0.47 -4.12 -9.99
CA GLN A 17 -1.86 -4.28 -9.55
C GLN A 17 -2.12 -3.48 -8.27
N ILE A 18 -1.19 -3.50 -7.32
CA ILE A 18 -1.28 -2.71 -6.07
C ILE A 18 -1.32 -1.21 -6.39
N THR A 19 -0.43 -0.74 -7.26
CA THR A 19 -0.37 0.66 -7.69
C THR A 19 -1.66 1.06 -8.40
N LEU A 20 -2.16 0.25 -9.33
CA LEU A 20 -3.40 0.51 -10.04
C LEU A 20 -4.62 0.57 -9.10
N ALA A 21 -4.74 -0.39 -8.18
CA ALA A 21 -5.80 -0.42 -7.19
C ALA A 21 -5.73 0.80 -6.26
N TYR A 22 -4.53 1.17 -5.81
CA TYR A 22 -4.30 2.40 -5.07
C TYR A 22 -4.79 3.61 -5.87
N THR A 23 -4.37 3.77 -7.13
CA THR A 23 -4.79 4.88 -8.00
C THR A 23 -6.30 4.90 -8.28
N ASN A 24 -6.98 3.76 -8.19
CA ASN A 24 -8.42 3.65 -8.38
C ASN A 24 -9.25 4.06 -7.14
N GLY A 25 -8.62 4.32 -6.00
CA GLY A 25 -9.36 4.76 -4.80
C GLY A 25 -9.11 3.91 -3.57
N TRP A 26 -8.49 2.74 -3.72
CA TRP A 26 -8.30 1.82 -2.61
C TRP A 26 -7.38 2.43 -1.55
N SER A 27 -7.72 2.19 -0.29
CA SER A 27 -6.86 2.61 0.82
C SER A 27 -5.73 1.61 1.02
N LEU A 28 -4.67 2.04 1.71
CA LEU A 28 -3.59 1.14 2.13
C LEU A 28 -4.09 -0.03 2.99
N ARG A 29 -5.21 0.15 3.68
CA ARG A 29 -5.81 -0.87 4.55
C ARG A 29 -6.52 -1.93 3.73
N ASP A 30 -7.27 -1.52 2.71
CA ASP A 30 -7.97 -2.45 1.81
C ASP A 30 -6.95 -3.28 1.02
N LEU A 31 -5.86 -2.66 0.56
CA LEU A 31 -4.76 -3.37 -0.09
C LEU A 31 -4.06 -4.33 0.88
N ALA A 32 -3.81 -3.90 2.12
CA ALA A 32 -3.21 -4.76 3.13
C ALA A 32 -4.06 -6.01 3.41
N GLU A 33 -5.38 -5.86 3.47
CA GLU A 33 -6.31 -6.97 3.65
C GLU A 33 -6.36 -7.89 2.43
N ALA A 34 -6.47 -7.33 1.22
CA ALA A 34 -6.50 -8.10 -0.03
C ALA A 34 -5.22 -8.94 -0.26
N TYR A 35 -4.07 -8.41 0.12
CA TYR A 35 -2.77 -9.06 -0.07
C TYR A 35 -2.21 -9.72 1.21
N TYR A 36 -3.04 -9.84 2.27
CA TYR A 36 -2.67 -10.44 3.56
C TYR A 36 -1.34 -9.93 4.10
N THR A 37 -1.17 -8.62 4.10
CA THR A 37 0.07 -7.95 4.50
C THR A 37 -0.20 -6.77 5.41
N SER A 38 0.85 -6.10 5.86
CA SER A 38 0.72 -4.88 6.65
C SER A 38 0.51 -3.64 5.75
N PRO A 39 -0.29 -2.65 6.17
CA PRO A 39 -0.40 -1.38 5.45
C PRO A 39 0.94 -0.64 5.34
N GLY A 40 1.85 -0.86 6.29
CA GLY A 40 3.21 -0.34 6.25
C GLY A 40 4.03 -0.93 5.11
N SER A 41 3.90 -2.24 4.85
CA SER A 41 4.55 -2.91 3.72
C SER A 41 4.05 -2.38 2.39
N ILE A 42 2.73 -2.22 2.22
CA ILE A 42 2.14 -1.61 1.02
C ILE A 42 2.63 -0.17 0.84
N ARG A 43 2.65 0.63 1.91
CA ARG A 43 3.16 2.01 1.86
C ARG A 43 4.61 2.06 1.41
N THR A 44 5.48 1.21 1.97
CA THR A 44 6.89 1.16 1.59
C THR A 44 7.04 0.75 0.14
N LEU A 45 6.29 -0.26 -0.34
CA LEU A 45 6.28 -0.67 -1.74
C LEU A 45 5.90 0.49 -2.67
N LEU A 46 4.79 1.18 -2.39
CA LEU A 46 4.33 2.31 -3.20
C LEU A 46 5.35 3.46 -3.23
N ILE A 47 6.02 3.74 -2.10
CA ILE A 47 7.07 4.77 -2.04
C ILE A 47 8.32 4.34 -2.81
N GLU A 48 8.75 3.07 -2.68
CA GLU A 48 9.89 2.51 -3.42
C GLU A 48 9.64 2.57 -4.94
N GLU A 49 8.39 2.37 -5.37
CA GLU A 49 7.96 2.49 -6.77
C GLU A 49 7.71 3.95 -7.22
N GLY A 50 8.00 4.94 -6.38
CA GLY A 50 7.84 6.36 -6.72
C GLY A 50 6.39 6.86 -6.77
N THR A 51 5.44 6.08 -6.23
CA THR A 51 4.04 6.50 -6.16
C THR A 51 3.89 7.65 -5.16
N THR A 52 3.30 8.76 -5.62
CA THR A 52 2.99 9.89 -4.73
C THR A 52 1.86 9.51 -3.78
N MET A 53 2.14 9.56 -2.48
CA MET A 53 1.13 9.28 -1.46
C MET A 53 0.02 10.31 -1.51
N ARG A 54 -1.23 9.83 -1.60
CA ARG A 54 -2.41 10.67 -1.48
C ARG A 54 -2.39 11.40 -0.15
N GLN A 55 -2.71 12.69 -0.20
CA GLN A 55 -2.90 13.48 1.00
C GLN A 55 -3.92 12.79 1.88
N ARG A 56 -3.54 12.51 3.14
CA ARG A 56 -4.43 11.87 4.10
C ARG A 56 -5.71 12.70 4.16
N GLY A 57 -6.85 12.08 3.86
CA GLY A 57 -8.15 12.70 4.04
C GLY A 57 -8.21 13.22 5.47
N ARG A 58 -8.25 14.55 5.64
CA ARG A 58 -8.41 15.18 6.94
C ARG A 58 -9.73 14.65 7.48
N ARG A 59 -9.69 13.80 8.51
CA ARG A 59 -10.91 13.28 9.15
C ARG A 59 -11.75 14.50 9.52
N LYS A 60 -12.85 14.77 8.80
CA LYS A 60 -13.80 15.80 9.21
C LYS A 60 -14.26 15.35 10.59
N LYS A 61 -13.89 16.09 11.64
CA LYS A 61 -14.60 15.99 12.91
C LYS A 61 -16.00 16.49 12.58
N GLU A 62 -16.95 15.57 12.43
CA GLU A 62 -18.35 15.92 12.57
C GLU A 62 -18.52 16.50 13.98
N LYS A 63 -19.07 17.71 14.03
CA LYS A 63 -19.25 18.51 15.24
C LYS A 63 -20.58 18.14 15.87
#